data_AF-A0AA90SWP0-F1
#
_entry.id   AF-A0AA90SWP0-F1
#
_cell.length_a   1.000
_cell.length_b   1.000
_cell.length_c   1.000
_cell.angle_alpha   90.00
_cell.angle_beta   90.00
_cell.angle_gamma   90.00
#
_symmetry.space_group_name_H-M   'P 1'
#
loop_
_entity.id
_entity.type
_entity.pdbx_description
1 polymer ?
#
loop_
_entity_poly.entity_id
_entity_poly.type
_entity_poly.pdbx_seq_one_letter_code
_entity_poly.pdbx_strand_id
1 'polypeptide(L)'
;MGTNKHNPDNRLDNVEKIQDAIQNTEENIIAANETLSFSSGTEKEAIKAKNDRRRKSIDGMKEEMQDEQEARESGYSNDNI
;
A
#
# COMPACT_ATOMS: atom_id res chain seq x y z
N MET A 1 -6.54 13.95 -19.29
CA MET A 1 -7.32 13.25 -18.25
C MET A 1 -7.20 11.76 -18.53
N GLY A 2 -6.23 11.09 -17.91
CA GLY A 2 -6.04 9.64 -18.08
C GLY A 2 -6.98 8.90 -17.15
N THR A 3 -8.00 8.27 -17.69
CA THR A 3 -8.81 7.31 -16.94
C THR A 3 -7.91 6.12 -16.61
N ASN A 4 -7.48 6.00 -15.35
CA ASN A 4 -6.93 4.75 -14.82
C ASN A 4 -8.08 3.74 -14.83
N LYS A 5 -8.32 3.15 -16.00
CA LYS A 5 -9.28 2.09 -16.20
C LYS A 5 -8.62 0.85 -15.64
N HIS A 6 -8.87 0.57 -14.36
CA HIS A 6 -8.47 -0.66 -13.70
C HIS A 6 -9.07 -1.81 -14.51
N ASN A 7 -8.20 -2.54 -15.20
CA ASN A 7 -8.63 -3.57 -16.13
C ASN A 7 -9.14 -4.76 -15.32
N PRO A 8 -10.41 -5.15 -15.44
CA PRO A 8 -11.03 -6.16 -14.57
C PRO A 8 -10.31 -7.53 -14.61
N ASP A 9 -9.68 -7.89 -15.73
CA ASP A 9 -8.93 -9.14 -15.87
C ASP A 9 -7.62 -9.19 -15.04
N ASN A 10 -7.09 -8.02 -14.63
CA ASN A 10 -5.82 -7.92 -13.88
C ASN A 10 -6.03 -7.57 -12.41
N ARG A 11 -7.25 -7.66 -11.89
CA ARG A 11 -7.57 -7.31 -10.48
C ARG A 11 -6.74 -8.14 -9.49
N LEU A 12 -6.44 -9.41 -9.81
CA LEU A 12 -5.58 -10.27 -8.99
C LEU A 12 -4.12 -9.76 -8.94
N ASP A 13 -3.58 -9.37 -10.09
CA ASP A 13 -2.23 -8.81 -10.21
C ASP A 13 -2.13 -7.45 -9.49
N ASN A 14 -3.22 -6.66 -9.47
CA ASN A 14 -3.28 -5.41 -8.71
C ASN A 14 -3.23 -5.65 -7.19
N VAL A 15 -3.99 -6.62 -6.66
CA VAL A 15 -3.97 -6.96 -5.22
C VAL A 15 -2.58 -7.42 -4.80
N GLU A 16 -1.94 -8.30 -5.58
CA GLU A 16 -0.58 -8.80 -5.31
C GLU A 16 0.44 -7.65 -5.31
N LYS A 17 0.39 -6.77 -6.31
CA LYS A 17 1.26 -5.58 -6.38
C LYS A 17 1.07 -4.62 -5.21
N ILE A 18 -0.18 -4.40 -4.78
CA ILE A 18 -0.47 -3.54 -3.64
C ILE A 18 0.06 -4.18 -2.35
N GLN A 19 -0.13 -5.50 -2.18
CA GLN A 19 0.42 -6.23 -1.05
C GLN A 19 1.96 -6.16 -1.00
N ASP A 20 2.63 -6.36 -2.13
CA ASP A 20 4.08 -6.23 -2.25
C ASP A 20 4.54 -4.80 -1.91
N ALA A 21 3.83 -3.78 -2.39
CA ALA A 21 4.14 -2.38 -2.11
C ALA A 21 3.99 -2.05 -0.60
N ILE A 22 2.95 -2.59 0.04
CA ILE A 22 2.75 -2.48 1.50
C ILE A 22 3.92 -3.12 2.23
N GLN A 23 4.25 -4.39 1.93
CA GLN A 23 5.33 -5.11 2.61
C GLN A 23 6.67 -4.38 2.46
N ASN A 24 7.04 -3.99 1.23
CA ASN A 24 8.25 -3.22 0.98
C ASN A 24 8.28 -1.90 1.77
N THR A 25 7.12 -1.24 1.92
CA THR A 25 7.03 0.02 2.67
C THR A 25 7.16 -0.22 4.19
N GLU A 26 6.61 -1.31 4.71
CA GLU A 26 6.75 -1.72 6.11
C GLU A 26 8.21 -2.08 6.44
N GLU A 27 8.88 -2.85 5.59
CA GLU A 27 10.31 -3.16 5.72
C GLU A 27 11.16 -1.87 5.71
N ASN A 28 10.84 -0.92 4.83
CA ASN A 28 11.49 0.39 4.80
C ASN A 28 11.26 1.23 6.07
N ILE A 29 10.12 1.07 6.75
CA ILE A 29 9.84 1.71 8.04
C ILE A 29 10.68 1.04 9.13
N ILE A 30 10.74 -0.29 9.16
CA ILE A 30 11.51 -1.07 10.13
C ILE A 30 13.00 -0.72 10.02
N ALA A 31 13.57 -0.81 8.82
CA ALA A 31 14.98 -0.46 8.57
C ALA A 31 15.29 0.99 8.96
N ALA A 32 14.39 1.94 8.66
CA ALA A 32 14.57 3.33 9.07
C ALA A 32 14.43 3.53 10.59
N ASN A 33 13.65 2.69 11.29
CA ASN A 33 13.56 2.74 12.74
C ASN A 33 14.79 2.14 13.42
N GLU A 34 15.44 1.14 12.83
CA GLU A 34 16.71 0.60 13.32
C GLU A 34 17.81 1.69 13.29
N THR A 35 17.81 2.53 12.26
CA THR A 35 18.78 3.64 12.15
C THR A 35 18.49 4.79 13.12
N LEU A 36 17.27 4.94 13.67
CA LEU A 36 16.92 5.99 14.64
C LEU A 36 17.79 5.97 15.90
N SER A 37 18.33 4.81 16.27
CA SER A 37 19.22 4.65 17.43
C SER A 37 20.59 5.30 17.20
N PHE A 38 21.00 5.46 15.94
CA PHE A 38 22.27 6.06 15.53
C PHE A 38 22.11 7.52 15.07
N SER A 39 20.88 7.94 14.73
CA SER A 39 20.56 9.31 14.31
C SER A 39 20.32 10.26 15.49
N SER A 40 20.58 11.55 15.27
CA SER A 40 20.39 12.59 16.29
C SER A 40 19.77 13.87 15.73
N GLY A 41 19.15 14.67 16.61
CA GLY A 41 18.57 15.97 16.28
C GLY A 41 17.59 15.91 15.10
N THR A 42 17.88 16.73 14.09
CA THR A 42 17.05 16.92 12.89
C THR A 42 16.90 15.67 12.04
N GLU A 43 17.91 14.79 12.00
CA GLU A 43 17.84 13.55 11.23
C GLU A 43 16.81 12.59 11.82
N LYS A 44 16.78 12.49 13.15
CA LYS A 44 15.81 11.66 13.88
C LYS A 44 14.36 12.11 13.61
N GLU A 45 14.13 13.41 13.61
CA GLU A 45 12.82 14.00 13.29
C GLU A 45 12.42 13.77 11.83
N ALA A 46 13.36 13.93 10.89
CA ALA A 46 13.12 13.68 9.48
C ALA A 46 12.75 12.22 9.20
N ILE A 47 13.43 11.26 9.85
CA ILE A 47 13.12 9.83 9.74
C ILE A 47 11.71 9.54 10.27
N LYS A 48 11.36 10.07 11.45
CA LYS A 48 10.01 9.92 12.02
C LYS A 48 8.94 10.48 11.10
N ALA A 49 9.10 11.72 10.64
CA ALA A 49 8.14 12.35 9.74
C ALA A 49 8.00 11.60 8.41
N LYS A 50 9.08 11.00 7.88
CA LYS A 50 9.04 10.16 6.69
C LYS A 50 8.28 8.85 6.96
N ASN A 51 8.52 8.21 8.11
CA ASN A 51 7.81 7.00 8.50
C ASN A 51 6.32 7.27 8.74
N ASP A 52 5.94 8.42 9.29
CA ASP A 52 4.54 8.81 9.45
C ASP A 52 3.83 8.98 8.10
N ARG A 53 4.50 9.57 7.10
CA ARG A 53 3.95 9.65 5.74
C ARG A 53 3.81 8.27 5.08
N ARG A 54 4.79 7.38 5.29
CA ARG A 54 4.71 5.99 4.79
C ARG A 54 3.54 5.22 5.40
N ARG A 55 3.27 5.41 6.70
CA ARG A 55 2.09 4.81 7.36
C ARG A 55 0.79 5.27 6.71
N LYS A 56 0.62 6.57 6.50
CA LYS A 56 -0.55 7.12 5.77
C LYS A 56 -0.67 6.55 4.35
N SER A 57 0.46 6.34 3.67
CA SER A 57 0.47 5.70 2.34
C SER A 57 0.02 4.25 2.41
N ILE A 58 0.45 3.50 3.44
CA ILE A 58 0.00 2.12 3.67
C ILE A 58 -1.49 2.07 3.93
N ASP A 59 -2.05 3.00 4.70
CA ASP A 59 -3.48 3.05 4.98
C ASP A 59 -4.28 3.21 3.67
N GLY A 60 -3.88 4.14 2.79
CA GLY A 60 -4.50 4.29 1.47
C GLY A 60 -4.34 3.05 0.57
N MET A 61 -3.18 2.41 0.57
CA MET A 61 -2.98 1.15 -0.16
C MET A 61 -3.85 0.02 0.39
N LYS A 62 -4.10 -0.03 1.70
CA LYS A 62 -4.99 -1.03 2.32
C LYS A 62 -6.45 -0.79 1.93
N GLU A 63 -6.89 0.46 1.88
CA GLU A 63 -8.22 0.83 1.37
C GLU A 63 -8.36 0.41 -0.10
N GLU A 64 -7.39 0.74 -0.96
CA GLU A 64 -7.38 0.31 -2.37
C GLU A 64 -7.42 -1.22 -2.50
N MET A 65 -6.63 -1.94 -1.71
CA MET A 65 -6.63 -3.41 -1.72
C MET A 65 -7.99 -4.00 -1.34
N GLN A 66 -8.68 -3.40 -0.36
CA GLN A 66 -10.02 -3.84 0.04
C GLN A 66 -11.04 -3.61 -1.09
N ASP A 67 -11.03 -2.42 -1.70
CA ASP A 67 -11.91 -2.12 -2.84
C ASP A 67 -11.68 -3.10 -4.01
N GLU A 68 -10.42 -3.46 -4.29
CA GLU A 68 -10.06 -4.44 -5.32
C GLU A 68 -10.52 -5.87 -4.96
N GLN A 69 -10.48 -6.24 -3.68
CA GLN A 69 -10.99 -7.53 -3.18
C GLN A 69 -12.52 -7.60 -3.23
N GLU A 70 -13.23 -6.54 -2.83
CA GLU A 70 -14.69 -6.47 -2.90
C GLU A 70 -15.19 -6.48 -4.35
N ALA A 71 -14.47 -5.80 -5.25
CA ALA A 71 -14.75 -5.84 -6.69
C ALA A 71 -14.59 -7.25 -7.27
N ARG A 72 -13.67 -8.06 -6.74
CA ARG A 72 -13.53 -9.47 -7.09
C ARG A 72 -14.74 -10.28 -6.64
N GLU A 73 -15.14 -10.20 -5.36
CA GLU A 73 -16.27 -10.97 -4.84
C GLU A 73 -17.59 -10.60 -5.53
N SER A 74 -17.80 -9.30 -5.79
CA SER A 74 -18.99 -8.79 -6.47
C SER A 74 -19.01 -9.13 -7.96
N GLY A 75 -17.84 -9.16 -8.62
CA GLY A 75 -17.72 -9.54 -10.04
C GLY A 75 -18.04 -11.01 -10.31
N TYR A 76 -17.80 -11.91 -9.34
CA TYR A 76 -18.15 -13.33 -9.44
C TYR A 76 -19.65 -13.63 -9.36
N SER A 77 -20.48 -12.67 -8.92
CA SER A 77 -21.91 -12.91 -8.68
C SER A 77 -22.80 -12.74 -9.93
N ASN A 78 -22.26 -12.27 -11.07
CA ASN A 78 -23.09 -11.93 -12.24
C ASN A 78 -22.95 -12.87 -13.45
N ASP A 79 -22.15 -13.94 -13.36
CA ASP A 79 -21.97 -14.95 -14.43
C ASP A 79 -22.67 -16.30 -14.14
N ASN A 80 -23.78 -16.27 -13.40
CA ASN A 80 -24.67 -17.44 -13.21
C ASN A 80 -26.14 -17.07 -13.42
N ILE A 81 -26.51 -16.65 -14.63
CA ILE A 81 -27.87 -16.76 -15.19
C ILE A 81 -27.77 -17.21 -16.64
#